data_AF-A2BIV0-F1
#
_entry.id   AF-A2BIV0-F1
#
_cell.length_a   1.000
_cell.length_b   1.000
_cell.length_c   1.000
_cell.angle_alpha   90.00
_cell.angle_beta   90.00
_cell.angle_gamma   90.00
#
_symmetry.space_group_name_H-M   'P 1'
#
loop_
_entity.id
_entity.type
_entity.pdbx_description
1 polymer ?
#
loop_
_entity_poly.entity_id
_entity_poly.type
_entity_poly.pdbx_seq_one_letter_code
_entity_poly.pdbx_strand_id
1 'polypeptide(L)'
;MPLNIVLTLTQPRVKGSLLKRWPKRREFLLYYLLVLYSKATGKKCMNRGEYVELLAPVAGSKNLASRIVKILVRQGFLERVKPLVYCVKPLDEVLGVTLVNYVAGRLRRKGINVNVEDRKLVVAGEECEKLKVLMNIGILECKDFAELLQGQR
;
A
#
# COMPACT_ATOMS: atom_id res chain seq x y z
N MET A 1 43.38 6.22 -16.17
CA MET A 1 42.04 6.74 -16.53
C MET A 1 41.00 5.90 -15.79
N PRO A 2 40.35 6.39 -14.72
CA PRO A 2 39.31 5.61 -14.05
C PRO A 2 37.99 5.75 -14.82
N LEU A 3 37.40 4.61 -15.19
CA LEU A 3 36.08 4.52 -15.81
C LEU A 3 35.01 4.80 -14.75
N ASN A 4 34.37 5.97 -14.84
CA ASN A 4 33.17 6.31 -14.10
C ASN A 4 31.99 5.51 -14.65
N ILE A 5 31.68 4.37 -14.03
CA ILE A 5 30.47 3.61 -14.32
C ILE A 5 29.34 4.22 -13.47
N VAL A 6 28.57 5.11 -14.08
CA VAL A 6 27.29 5.59 -13.53
C VAL A 6 26.28 4.45 -13.67
N LEU A 7 26.17 3.61 -12.64
CA LEU A 7 25.13 2.58 -12.57
C LEU A 7 23.81 3.21 -12.15
N THR A 8 22.89 3.30 -13.10
CA THR A 8 21.49 3.69 -12.89
C THR A 8 20.77 2.64 -12.03
N LEU A 9 20.40 3.07 -10.83
CA LEU A 9 19.64 2.36 -9.81
C LEU A 9 18.32 1.80 -10.36
N THR A 10 18.16 0.48 -10.36
CA THR A 10 16.86 -0.17 -10.53
C THR A 10 16.51 -0.94 -9.27
N GLN A 11 15.83 -0.26 -8.34
CA GLN A 11 15.32 -0.87 -7.11
C GLN A 11 14.25 -1.93 -7.41
N PRO A 12 14.21 -3.05 -6.67
CA PRO A 12 13.14 -4.05 -6.77
C PRO A 12 11.80 -3.40 -6.38
N ARG A 13 10.89 -3.29 -7.35
CA ARG A 13 9.53 -2.80 -7.12
C ARG A 13 8.75 -3.81 -6.30
N VAL A 14 8.63 -3.59 -5.00
CA VAL A 14 7.47 -4.05 -4.25
C VAL A 14 6.25 -3.50 -4.97
N LYS A 15 5.50 -4.37 -5.67
CA LYS A 15 4.28 -4.02 -6.42
C LYS A 15 3.11 -3.73 -5.46
N GLY A 16 3.36 -3.03 -4.36
CA GLY A 16 2.32 -2.35 -3.61
C GLY A 16 1.84 -1.20 -4.47
N SER A 17 0.63 -1.30 -5.04
CA SER A 17 0.05 -0.18 -5.76
C SER A 17 -0.09 1.00 -4.80
N LEU A 18 0.80 1.99 -4.93
CA LEU A 18 0.72 3.26 -4.22
C LEU A 18 -0.66 3.87 -4.46
N LEU A 19 -1.36 4.19 -3.37
CA LEU A 19 -2.58 4.98 -3.40
C LEU A 19 -2.27 6.35 -4.02
N LYS A 20 -2.47 6.47 -5.34
CA LYS A 20 -2.24 7.72 -6.07
C LYS A 20 -3.10 8.87 -5.57
N ARG A 21 -4.29 8.55 -5.07
CA ARG A 21 -5.22 9.48 -4.45
C ARG A 21 -6.00 8.81 -3.35
N TRP A 22 -6.42 9.60 -2.38
CA TRP A 22 -7.40 9.18 -1.40
C TRP A 22 -8.73 8.81 -2.09
N PRO A 23 -9.40 7.71 -1.68
CA PRO A 23 -10.72 7.38 -2.18
C PRO A 23 -11.72 8.48 -1.83
N LYS A 24 -12.71 8.69 -2.70
CA LYS A 24 -13.87 9.51 -2.38
C LYS A 24 -14.69 8.81 -1.29
N ARG A 25 -15.47 9.56 -0.51
CA ARG A 25 -16.34 9.02 0.55
C ARG A 25 -17.13 7.79 0.09
N ARG A 26 -17.77 7.87 -1.09
CA ARG A 26 -18.54 6.75 -1.67
C ARG A 26 -17.68 5.51 -1.97
N GLU A 27 -16.49 5.71 -2.53
CA GLU A 27 -15.57 4.62 -2.89
C GLU A 27 -15.10 3.90 -1.62
N PHE A 28 -14.75 4.67 -0.59
CA PHE A 28 -14.31 4.14 0.70
C PHE A 28 -15.43 3.37 1.42
N LEU A 29 -16.64 3.90 1.45
CA LEU A 29 -17.78 3.23 2.10
C LEU A 29 -18.14 1.92 1.40
N LEU A 30 -18.10 1.87 0.06
CA LEU A 30 -18.36 0.63 -0.67
C LEU A 30 -17.23 -0.38 -0.48
N TYR A 31 -15.97 0.06 -0.40
CA TYR A 31 -14.89 -0.81 0.02
C TYR A 31 -15.11 -1.37 1.43
N TYR A 32 -15.48 -0.53 2.39
CA TYR A 32 -15.73 -0.97 3.76
C TYR A 32 -16.89 -1.97 3.84
N LEU A 33 -17.93 -1.81 3.02
CA LEU A 33 -19.00 -2.80 2.86
C LEU A 33 -18.46 -4.16 2.40
N LEU A 34 -17.50 -4.19 1.46
CA LEU A 34 -16.84 -5.43 1.04
C LEU A 34 -16.04 -6.09 2.18
N VAL A 35 -15.40 -5.29 3.02
CA VAL A 35 -14.69 -5.78 4.21
C VAL A 35 -15.67 -6.44 5.18
N LEU A 36 -16.80 -5.79 5.46
CA LEU A 36 -17.85 -6.34 6.32
C LEU A 36 -18.44 -7.62 5.75
N TYR A 37 -18.76 -7.64 4.46
CA TYR A 37 -19.26 -8.82 3.76
C TYR A 37 -18.27 -9.99 3.84
N SER A 38 -16.98 -9.73 3.63
CA SER A 38 -15.93 -10.73 3.72
C SER A 38 -15.80 -11.32 5.13
N LYS A 39 -15.94 -10.48 6.17
CA LYS A 39 -15.95 -10.93 7.57
C LYS A 39 -17.18 -11.79 7.88
N ALA A 40 -18.35 -11.40 7.40
CA ALA A 40 -19.61 -12.09 7.67
C ALA A 40 -19.69 -13.45 6.96
N THR A 41 -19.16 -13.56 5.74
CA THR A 41 -19.30 -14.78 4.91
C THR A 41 -18.05 -15.67 4.91
N GLY A 42 -16.92 -15.18 5.43
CA GLY A 42 -15.61 -15.81 5.27
C GLY A 42 -15.05 -15.73 3.84
N LYS A 43 -15.81 -15.26 2.86
CA LYS A 43 -15.38 -15.13 1.46
C LYS A 43 -14.51 -13.88 1.29
N LYS A 44 -13.19 -14.07 1.31
CA LYS A 44 -12.21 -12.98 1.08
C LYS A 44 -12.03 -12.63 -0.40
N CYS A 45 -12.23 -13.59 -1.28
CA CYS A 45 -11.94 -13.45 -2.70
C CYS A 45 -13.19 -13.77 -3.52
N MET A 46 -13.46 -12.92 -4.50
CA MET A 46 -14.62 -13.01 -5.38
C MET A 46 -14.22 -12.62 -6.79
N ASN A 47 -14.99 -13.08 -7.77
CA ASN A 47 -14.83 -12.63 -9.13
C ASN A 47 -15.38 -11.19 -9.30
N ARG A 48 -14.99 -10.51 -10.38
CA ARG A 48 -15.45 -9.13 -10.64
C ARG A 48 -16.97 -9.00 -10.72
N GLY A 49 -17.65 -10.00 -11.28
CA GLY A 49 -19.11 -10.01 -11.44
C GLY A 49 -19.81 -10.00 -10.08
N GLU A 50 -19.38 -10.87 -9.17
CA GLU A 50 -19.89 -10.96 -7.79
C GLU A 50 -19.73 -9.64 -7.04
N TYR A 51 -18.57 -8.97 -7.16
CA TYR A 51 -18.39 -7.64 -6.57
C TYR A 51 -19.37 -6.61 -7.15
N VAL A 52 -19.64 -6.66 -8.46
CA VAL A 52 -20.57 -5.74 -9.10
C VAL A 52 -21.99 -6.00 -8.65
N GLU A 53 -22.41 -7.26 -8.55
CA GLU A 53 -23.73 -7.65 -8.08
C GLU A 53 -23.95 -7.25 -6.63
N LEU A 54 -22.95 -7.47 -5.77
CA LEU A 54 -22.99 -7.08 -4.36
C LEU A 54 -23.09 -5.55 -4.18
N LEU A 55 -22.34 -4.78 -4.97
CA LEU A 55 -22.29 -3.32 -4.82
C LEU A 55 -23.39 -2.58 -5.58
N ALA A 56 -23.98 -3.17 -6.63
CA ALA A 56 -24.96 -2.49 -7.48
C ALA A 56 -26.17 -1.93 -6.73
N PRO A 57 -26.78 -2.64 -5.75
CA PRO A 57 -27.92 -2.11 -4.98
C PRO A 57 -27.59 -0.82 -4.22
N VAL A 58 -26.37 -0.69 -3.70
CA VAL A 58 -25.94 0.47 -2.90
C VAL A 58 -25.30 1.55 -3.77
N ALA A 59 -24.65 1.16 -4.86
CA ALA A 59 -24.06 2.09 -5.82
C ALA A 59 -25.12 2.74 -6.74
N GLY A 60 -26.31 2.13 -6.88
CA GLY A 60 -27.41 2.61 -7.72
C GLY A 60 -27.33 2.17 -9.19
N SER A 61 -26.22 1.54 -9.63
CA SER A 61 -26.15 0.89 -10.95
C SER A 61 -24.99 -0.11 -11.05
N LYS A 62 -25.13 -1.13 -11.90
CA LYS A 62 -24.04 -2.07 -12.24
C LYS A 62 -22.85 -1.36 -12.88
N ASN A 63 -23.10 -0.34 -13.70
CA ASN A 63 -22.04 0.45 -14.35
C ASN A 63 -21.18 1.20 -13.33
N LEU A 64 -21.81 1.86 -12.35
CA LEU A 64 -21.08 2.57 -11.31
C LEU A 64 -20.33 1.60 -10.40
N ALA A 65 -20.97 0.51 -9.96
CA ALA A 65 -20.32 -0.54 -9.17
C ALA A 65 -19.07 -1.09 -9.89
N SER A 66 -19.19 -1.41 -11.18
CA SER A 66 -18.07 -1.90 -12.01
C SER A 66 -16.92 -0.90 -12.13
N ARG A 67 -17.23 0.40 -12.21
CA ARG A 67 -16.23 1.47 -12.20
C ARG A 67 -15.54 1.56 -10.83
N ILE A 68 -16.29 1.44 -9.74
CA ILE A 68 -15.75 1.50 -8.38
C ILE A 68 -14.84 0.30 -8.11
N VAL A 69 -15.22 -0.92 -8.48
CA VAL A 69 -14.35 -2.11 -8.36
C VAL A 69 -13.02 -1.89 -9.10
N LYS A 70 -13.05 -1.36 -10.33
CA LYS A 70 -11.83 -1.01 -11.08
C LYS A 70 -10.97 0.03 -10.34
N ILE A 71 -11.59 1.02 -9.71
CA ILE A 71 -10.90 2.06 -8.92
C ILE A 71 -10.24 1.42 -7.69
N LEU A 72 -10.97 0.58 -6.96
CA LEU A 72 -10.48 -0.09 -5.76
C LEU A 72 -9.28 -1.02 -6.06
N VAL A 73 -9.32 -1.75 -7.18
CA VAL A 73 -8.19 -2.55 -7.65
C VAL A 73 -6.99 -1.67 -7.98
N ARG A 74 -7.20 -0.58 -8.72
CA ARG A 74 -6.11 0.34 -9.10
C ARG A 74 -5.47 1.02 -7.88
N GLN A 75 -6.26 1.24 -6.84
CA GLN A 75 -5.85 1.87 -5.61
C GLN A 75 -5.27 0.90 -4.58
N GLY A 76 -5.31 -0.43 -4.83
CA GLY A 76 -4.77 -1.42 -3.90
C GLY A 76 -5.69 -1.81 -2.75
N PHE A 77 -6.96 -1.39 -2.77
CA PHE A 77 -7.97 -1.87 -1.82
C PHE A 77 -8.40 -3.31 -2.12
N LEU A 78 -8.30 -3.71 -3.40
CA LEU A 78 -8.53 -5.07 -3.87
C LEU A 78 -7.27 -5.59 -4.56
N GLU A 79 -6.87 -6.81 -4.24
CA GLU A 79 -5.71 -7.46 -4.81
C GLU A 79 -6.13 -8.51 -5.84
N ARG A 80 -5.54 -8.47 -7.03
CA ARG A 80 -5.82 -9.48 -8.06
C ARG A 80 -4.96 -10.72 -7.79
N VAL A 81 -5.60 -11.84 -7.46
CA VAL A 81 -4.92 -13.12 -7.22
C VAL A 81 -4.94 -14.05 -8.45
N LYS A 82 -6.00 -13.98 -9.27
CA LYS A 82 -6.15 -14.76 -10.52
C LYS A 82 -6.81 -13.89 -11.59
N PRO A 83 -6.86 -14.31 -12.87
CA PRO A 83 -7.69 -13.65 -13.86
C PRO A 83 -9.13 -13.49 -13.36
N LEU A 84 -9.62 -12.25 -13.33
CA LEU A 84 -10.96 -11.86 -12.88
C LEU A 84 -11.31 -12.14 -11.40
N VAL A 85 -10.39 -12.68 -10.60
CA VAL A 85 -10.58 -12.92 -9.16
C VAL A 85 -9.77 -11.93 -8.35
N TYR A 86 -10.44 -11.28 -7.41
CA TYR A 86 -9.86 -10.26 -6.54
C TYR A 86 -10.15 -10.60 -5.09
N CYS A 87 -9.22 -10.29 -4.20
CA CYS A 87 -9.38 -10.44 -2.77
C CYS A 87 -9.47 -9.07 -2.11
N VAL A 88 -10.36 -8.96 -1.12
CA VAL A 88 -10.49 -7.76 -0.30
C VAL A 88 -9.30 -7.68 0.63
N LYS A 89 -8.54 -6.58 0.58
CA LYS A 89 -7.48 -6.35 1.55
C LYS A 89 -8.06 -5.97 2.91
N PRO A 90 -7.43 -6.38 4.02
CA PRO A 90 -7.76 -5.86 5.34
C PRO A 90 -7.59 -4.33 5.39
N LEU A 91 -8.46 -3.64 6.13
CA LEU A 91 -8.43 -2.18 6.26
C LEU A 91 -7.13 -1.70 6.91
N ASP A 92 -6.70 -2.40 7.96
CA ASP A 92 -5.45 -2.19 8.68
C ASP A 92 -4.23 -2.30 7.75
N GLU A 93 -4.22 -3.30 6.86
CA GLU A 93 -3.14 -3.45 5.87
C GLU A 93 -3.09 -2.24 4.93
N VAL A 94 -4.25 -1.86 4.35
CA VAL A 94 -4.30 -0.74 3.41
C VAL A 94 -3.89 0.57 4.08
N LEU A 95 -4.40 0.85 5.28
CA LEU A 95 -4.07 2.06 6.03
C LEU A 95 -2.60 2.08 6.46
N GLY A 96 -2.05 0.95 6.90
CA GLY A 96 -0.64 0.83 7.27
C GLY A 96 0.28 1.17 6.09
N VAL A 97 0.04 0.56 4.92
CA VAL A 97 0.81 0.88 3.71
C VAL A 97 0.66 2.35 3.31
N THR A 98 -0.54 2.91 3.44
CA THR A 98 -0.77 4.33 3.12
C THR A 98 0.03 5.25 4.04
N LEU A 99 -0.04 4.98 5.34
CA LEU A 99 0.61 5.79 6.37
C LEU A 99 2.13 5.76 6.19
N VAL A 100 2.71 4.58 6.01
CA VAL A 100 4.16 4.40 5.80
C VAL A 100 4.62 5.18 4.57
N ASN A 101 3.94 5.03 3.43
CA ASN A 101 4.30 5.77 2.22
C ASN A 101 4.15 7.29 2.38
N TYR A 102 3.10 7.74 3.06
CA TYR A 102 2.90 9.16 3.35
C TYR A 102 4.03 9.72 4.21
N VAL A 103 4.38 9.04 5.29
CA VAL A 103 5.45 9.46 6.22
C VAL A 103 6.80 9.42 5.50
N ALA A 104 7.12 8.35 4.76
CA ALA A 104 8.34 8.27 3.95
C ALA A 104 8.45 9.47 2.99
N GLY A 105 7.38 9.81 2.29
CA GLY A 105 7.35 10.95 1.38
C GLY A 105 7.58 12.29 2.10
N ARG A 106 7.08 12.46 3.32
CA ARG A 106 7.32 13.66 4.14
C ARG A 106 8.75 13.73 4.65
N LEU A 107 9.32 12.63 5.09
CA LEU A 107 10.70 12.55 5.59
C LEU A 107 11.71 12.82 4.47
N ARG A 108 11.53 12.24 3.28
CA ARG A 108 12.38 12.49 2.11
C ARG A 108 12.41 13.97 1.71
N ARG A 109 11.28 14.67 1.80
CA ARG A 109 11.23 16.13 1.53
C ARG A 109 11.98 16.97 2.58
N LYS A 110 12.23 16.41 3.76
CA LYS A 110 13.06 17.03 4.80
C LYS A 110 14.54 16.64 4.68
N GLY A 111 14.92 15.89 3.63
CA GLY A 111 16.30 15.44 3.42
C GLY A 111 16.65 14.12 4.10
N ILE A 112 15.69 13.46 4.77
CA ILE A 112 15.93 12.21 5.51
C ILE A 112 15.94 11.05 4.53
N ASN A 113 17.00 10.24 4.55
CA ASN A 113 17.10 9.07 3.70
C ASN A 113 16.29 7.91 4.30
N VAL A 114 15.14 7.61 3.68
CA VAL A 114 14.18 6.62 4.17
C VAL A 114 13.87 5.59 3.10
N ASN A 115 14.09 4.33 3.41
CA ASN A 115 13.61 3.20 2.62
C ASN A 115 12.27 2.68 3.17
N VAL A 116 11.50 2.00 2.33
CA VAL A 116 10.24 1.35 2.74
C VAL A 116 10.36 -0.14 2.48
N GLU A 117 10.37 -0.93 3.56
CA GLU A 117 10.49 -2.40 3.54
C GLU A 117 9.36 -2.98 4.38
N ASP A 118 8.61 -3.95 3.84
CA ASP A 118 7.56 -4.69 4.57
C ASP A 118 6.61 -3.85 5.44
N ARG A 119 6.17 -2.69 4.90
CA ARG A 119 5.28 -1.73 5.57
C ARG A 119 5.92 -1.06 6.79
N LYS A 120 7.24 -0.97 6.81
CA LYS A 120 8.01 -0.22 7.79
C LYS A 120 8.94 0.76 7.08
N LEU A 121 9.23 1.85 7.79
CA LEU A 121 10.22 2.83 7.41
C LEU A 121 11.56 2.31 7.90
N VAL A 122 12.54 2.23 6.99
CA VAL A 122 13.91 1.88 7.35
C VAL A 122 14.75 3.14 7.24
N VAL A 123 15.34 3.54 8.36
CA VAL A 123 16.17 4.75 8.49
C VAL A 123 17.49 4.36 9.14
N ALA A 124 18.59 4.98 8.73
CA ALA A 124 19.91 4.75 9.33
C ALA A 124 20.47 6.00 10.00
N GLY A 125 21.35 5.76 10.97
CA GLY A 125 22.15 6.80 11.63
C GLY A 125 21.37 7.65 12.64
N GLU A 126 21.91 8.84 12.93
CA GLU A 126 21.41 9.76 13.97
C GLU A 126 19.97 10.25 13.74
N GLU A 127 19.46 10.12 12.51
CA GLU A 127 18.08 10.50 12.19
C GLU A 127 17.05 9.56 12.82
N CYS A 128 17.46 8.35 13.19
CA CYS A 128 16.66 7.40 13.96
C CYS A 128 16.22 8.01 15.31
N GLU A 129 17.13 8.68 16.02
CA GLU A 129 16.84 9.25 17.34
C GLU A 129 15.75 10.33 17.29
N LYS A 130 15.71 11.09 16.20
CA LYS A 130 14.72 12.14 15.97
C LYS A 130 13.32 11.57 15.69
N LEU A 131 13.22 10.27 15.40
CA LEU A 131 11.99 9.58 15.01
C LEU A 131 11.54 8.51 16.03
N LYS A 132 12.02 8.58 17.28
CA LYS A 132 11.65 7.65 18.38
C LYS A 132 10.15 7.40 18.51
N VAL A 133 9.31 8.42 18.30
CA VAL A 133 7.84 8.28 18.33
C VAL A 133 7.33 7.28 17.28
N LEU A 134 7.93 7.26 16.08
CA LEU A 134 7.56 6.34 15.00
C LEU A 134 8.03 4.90 15.27
N MET A 135 9.11 4.73 16.03
CA MET A 135 9.54 3.41 16.52
C MET A 135 8.55 2.85 17.53
N ASN A 136 8.09 3.66 18.48
CA ASN A 136 7.18 3.23 19.54
C ASN A 136 5.83 2.72 18.99
N ILE A 137 5.39 3.25 17.85
CA ILE A 137 4.17 2.81 17.16
C ILE A 137 4.42 1.67 16.15
N GLY A 138 5.65 1.15 16.08
CA GLY A 138 6.02 -0.02 15.26
C GLY A 138 6.13 0.23 13.76
N ILE A 139 6.18 1.50 13.34
CA ILE A 139 6.21 1.89 11.91
C ILE A 139 7.65 2.08 11.40
N LEU A 140 8.61 2.26 12.30
CA LEU A 140 10.01 2.55 11.94
C LEU A 140 10.97 1.50 12.52
N GLU A 141 11.86 1.02 11.68
CA GLU A 141 13.02 0.21 12.03
C GLU A 141 14.30 0.98 11.75
N CYS A 142 15.22 0.94 12.70
CA CYS A 142 16.54 1.51 12.52
C CYS A 142 17.51 0.40 12.17
N LYS A 143 18.23 0.58 11.06
CA LYS A 143 19.31 -0.32 10.65
C LYS A 143 20.62 0.42 10.67
N ASP A 144 21.70 -0.30 10.96
CA ASP A 144 23.04 0.25 10.84
C ASP A 144 23.36 0.51 9.36
N PHE A 145 24.18 1.54 9.09
CA PHE A 145 24.56 1.92 7.73
C PHE A 145 25.16 0.76 6.93
N ALA A 146 25.83 -0.17 7.60
CA ALA A 146 26.44 -1.36 7.00
C ALA A 146 25.40 -2.37 6.47
N GLU A 147 24.22 -2.48 7.10
CA GLU A 147 23.18 -3.45 6.75
C GLU A 147 22.35 -2.97 5.54
N LEU A 148 22.16 -1.65 5.41
CA LEU A 148 21.47 -1.06 4.26
C LEU A 148 22.21 -1.27 2.93
N LEU A 149 23.53 -1.47 2.97
CA LEU A 149 24.36 -1.74 1.79
C LEU A 149 24.37 -3.22 1.40
N GLN A 150 24.10 -4.15 2.32
CA GLN A 150 24.12 -5.59 2.06
C GLN A 150 22.84 -6.11 1.39
N GLY A 151 21.70 -5.46 1.59
CA GLY A 151 20.43 -5.79 0.91
C GLY A 151 20.37 -5.36 -0.57
N GLN A 152 21.49 -4.90 -1.15
CA GLN A 152 21.58 -4.43 -2.55
C GLN A 152 22.45 -5.33 -3.46
N ARG A 153 22.89 -6.50 -2.98
CA ARG A 153 23.60 -7.51 -3.79
C ARG A 153 22.67 -8.57 -4.36
#